data_AF-A0A081KBQ0-F1
#
_entry.id   AF-A0A081KBQ0-F1
#
_cell.length_a   1.000
_cell.length_b   1.000
_cell.length_c   1.000
_cell.angle_alpha   90.00
_cell.angle_beta   90.00
_cell.angle_gamma   90.00
#
_symmetry.space_group_name_H-M   'P 1'
#
loop_
_entity.id
_entity.type
_entity.pdbx_description
1 polymer ?
#
loop_
_entity_poly.entity_id
_entity_poly.type
_entity_poly.pdbx_seq_one_letter_code
_entity_poly.pdbx_strand_id
1 'polypeptide(L)'
;MMKLNKTGSPENSPNVTRTSEHELEGHHKGRNVKLSRGQKIIQWFSSLKKSLIAGIALLRRSIKLSFSKDPAPMKGRYWEQVPLPNDPRQLKEIAIDSALAQIPYTLNNDPVSCWKTVREAENILIDSTESEAPVETQHQIESRFFEEIINNKKEKHISEFKNTVLTREQQDMAQNELFHNFTLLPSGMIVDHKTGLTAVMVINQATDKITLIFGGTNSAYGASELLDDSGLKIGKKPGRLRAQLKANWQNLTGQNIPDCYHQAAKLVQLIKSMANSNTLLKRMGLDDSLGMLFLTGHSLGGGLVQYSAPKNKVLGRTFSPAALGYKVLEDLTIEEKELARNGLVSNYLIDNDLITTPSGYGLWHKWLAPTVIGKRTIIHGNKTTGKNTLYGRHSWSHLHYMVALEHKKKAKK
;
A
#
# COMPACT_ATOMS: atom_id res chain seq x y z
N MET A 1 -46.08 -50.43 -11.50
CA MET A 1 -47.49 -50.04 -11.70
C MET A 1 -48.07 -49.54 -10.38
N MET A 2 -48.11 -48.22 -10.20
CA MET A 2 -48.71 -47.57 -9.03
C MET A 2 -49.28 -46.22 -9.46
N LYS A 3 -50.39 -45.86 -8.83
CA LYS A 3 -51.51 -45.05 -9.32
C LYS A 3 -51.25 -43.54 -9.33
N LEU A 4 -51.82 -42.88 -10.34
CA LEU A 4 -52.08 -41.44 -10.39
C LEU A 4 -53.00 -41.00 -9.24
N ASN A 5 -52.71 -39.84 -8.63
CA ASN A 5 -53.71 -39.05 -7.91
C ASN A 5 -53.84 -37.65 -8.55
N LYS A 6 -55.10 -37.32 -8.81
CA LYS A 6 -55.62 -36.15 -9.52
C LYS A 6 -55.44 -34.87 -8.71
N THR A 7 -54.94 -33.84 -9.37
CA THR A 7 -55.12 -32.43 -9.00
C THR A 7 -56.49 -31.96 -9.46
N GLY A 8 -57.29 -31.42 -8.54
CA GLY A 8 -58.54 -30.72 -8.84
C GLY A 8 -58.45 -29.30 -8.30
N SER A 9 -58.48 -28.32 -9.20
CA SER A 9 -58.83 -26.93 -8.90
C SER A 9 -60.35 -26.79 -8.91
N PRO A 10 -60.89 -25.81 -8.16
CA PRO A 10 -61.86 -24.94 -8.80
C PRO A 10 -61.61 -23.46 -8.54
N GLU A 11 -61.79 -22.70 -9.61
CA GLU A 11 -62.02 -21.27 -9.64
C GLU A 11 -63.23 -20.88 -8.79
N ASN A 12 -63.17 -19.71 -8.16
CA ASN A 12 -64.27 -18.73 -8.16
C ASN A 12 -63.76 -17.40 -7.57
N SER A 13 -63.55 -16.43 -8.46
CA SER A 13 -63.78 -15.00 -8.19
C SER A 13 -65.28 -14.72 -8.44
N PRO A 14 -65.91 -13.60 -8.02
CA PRO A 14 -65.32 -12.32 -7.58
C PRO A 14 -66.02 -11.68 -6.33
N ASN A 15 -65.39 -10.67 -5.72
CA ASN A 15 -66.13 -9.44 -5.43
C ASN A 15 -65.23 -8.25 -5.11
N VAL A 16 -65.52 -7.15 -5.79
CA VAL A 16 -64.97 -5.81 -5.63
C VAL A 16 -65.76 -5.09 -4.55
N THR A 17 -65.12 -4.58 -3.50
CA THR A 17 -65.67 -3.43 -2.72
C THR A 17 -64.55 -2.64 -2.01
N ARG A 18 -64.30 -1.44 -2.56
CA ARG A 18 -64.09 -0.12 -1.91
C ARG A 18 -63.31 0.01 -0.58
N THR A 19 -62.18 0.71 -0.71
CA THR A 19 -61.67 1.83 0.13
C THR A 19 -62.08 1.92 1.60
N SER A 20 -61.08 1.78 2.46
CA SER A 20 -60.93 2.62 3.66
C SER A 20 -59.47 3.04 3.80
N GLU A 21 -59.20 4.31 3.60
CA GLU A 21 -57.98 4.99 4.02
C GLU A 21 -57.87 4.85 5.55
N HIS A 22 -56.87 4.09 6.00
CA HIS A 22 -56.36 4.20 7.36
C HIS A 22 -54.91 4.63 7.26
N GLU A 23 -54.68 5.91 7.52
CA GLU A 23 -53.36 6.44 7.86
C GLU A 23 -52.81 5.66 9.05
N LEU A 24 -51.85 4.79 8.78
CA LEU A 24 -50.94 4.29 9.80
C LEU A 24 -49.89 5.38 10.03
N GLU A 25 -50.17 6.27 10.98
CA GLU A 25 -49.13 7.06 11.67
C GLU A 25 -48.18 6.11 12.41
N GLY A 26 -47.27 5.51 11.64
CA GLY A 26 -46.15 4.76 12.14
C GLY A 26 -45.06 5.73 12.60
N HIS A 27 -45.00 5.98 13.91
CA HIS A 27 -43.85 6.56 14.59
C HIS A 27 -42.57 5.75 14.31
N HIS A 28 -41.92 5.98 13.17
CA HIS A 28 -40.54 5.58 12.93
C HIS A 28 -39.60 6.59 13.60
N LYS A 29 -39.62 6.59 14.95
CA LYS A 29 -38.49 7.11 15.73
C LYS A 29 -37.23 6.38 15.26
N GLY A 30 -36.28 7.16 14.75
CA GLY A 30 -35.08 6.71 14.06
C GLY A 30 -34.42 5.51 14.73
N ARG A 31 -34.54 4.34 14.10
CA ARG A 31 -33.58 3.27 14.31
C ARG A 31 -32.25 3.79 13.78
N ASN A 32 -31.34 4.14 14.70
CA ASN A 32 -29.94 4.36 14.40
C ASN A 32 -29.40 3.11 13.71
N VAL A 33 -29.40 3.12 12.37
CA VAL A 33 -28.75 2.09 11.57
C VAL A 33 -27.28 2.14 11.98
N LYS A 34 -26.80 1.08 12.65
CA LYS A 34 -25.39 0.96 13.02
C LYS A 34 -24.59 1.01 11.73
N LEU A 35 -24.01 2.17 11.45
CA LEU A 35 -23.12 2.38 10.32
C LEU A 35 -22.06 1.28 10.32
N SER A 36 -21.87 0.64 9.16
CA SER A 36 -20.80 -0.33 8.97
C SER A 36 -19.45 0.32 9.30
N ARG A 37 -18.46 -0.46 9.75
CA ARG A 37 -17.14 0.08 10.10
C ARG A 37 -16.51 0.88 8.95
N GLY A 38 -16.74 0.48 7.70
CA GLY A 38 -16.35 1.24 6.50
C GLY A 38 -17.03 2.61 6.40
N GLN A 39 -18.33 2.72 6.68
CA GLN A 39 -19.04 4.00 6.68
C GLN A 39 -18.59 4.94 7.81
N LYS A 40 -18.23 4.40 8.98
CA LYS A 40 -17.65 5.20 10.08
C LYS A 40 -16.29 5.78 9.70
N ILE A 41 -15.47 5.01 8.98
CA ILE A 41 -14.19 5.47 8.42
C ILE A 41 -14.42 6.54 7.34
N ILE A 42 -15.41 6.35 6.46
CA ILE A 42 -15.79 7.35 5.44
C ILE A 42 -16.24 8.66 6.10
N GLN A 43 -17.06 8.59 7.14
CA GLN A 43 -17.48 9.78 7.91
C GLN A 43 -16.29 10.46 8.59
N TRP A 44 -15.41 9.68 9.24
CA TRP A 44 -14.24 10.23 9.91
C TRP A 44 -13.26 10.90 8.92
N PHE A 45 -12.96 10.29 7.78
CA PHE A 45 -12.17 10.93 6.72
C PHE A 45 -12.87 12.14 6.11
N SER A 46 -14.20 12.13 5.98
CA SER A 46 -14.96 13.30 5.51
C SER A 46 -14.90 14.47 6.52
N SER A 47 -14.87 14.19 7.82
CA SER A 47 -14.66 15.21 8.87
C SER A 47 -13.23 15.74 8.86
N LEU A 48 -12.24 14.86 8.63
CA LEU A 48 -10.84 15.25 8.38
C LEU A 48 -10.71 16.10 7.12
N LYS A 49 -11.52 15.86 6.07
CA LYS A 49 -11.54 16.66 4.85
C LYS A 49 -11.99 18.10 5.13
N LYS A 50 -13.00 18.30 5.98
CA LYS A 50 -13.44 19.64 6.41
C LYS A 50 -12.35 20.36 7.23
N SER A 51 -11.67 19.66 8.13
CA SER A 51 -10.56 20.24 8.89
C SER A 51 -9.29 20.45 8.06
N LEU A 52 -9.01 19.59 7.07
CA LEU A 52 -7.93 19.75 6.08
C LEU A 52 -8.20 20.97 5.21
N ILE A 53 -9.42 21.14 4.70
CA ILE A 53 -9.78 22.32 3.89
C ILE A 53 -9.64 23.61 4.72
N ALA A 54 -10.10 23.62 5.97
CA ALA A 54 -9.93 24.77 6.87
C ALA A 54 -8.45 25.01 7.26
N GLY A 55 -7.69 23.95 7.52
CA GLY A 55 -6.25 24.02 7.80
C GLY A 55 -5.43 24.49 6.60
N ILE A 56 -5.79 24.06 5.39
CA ILE A 56 -5.22 24.53 4.11
C ILE A 56 -5.52 26.01 3.90
N ALA A 57 -6.72 26.49 4.29
CA ALA A 57 -7.07 27.91 4.21
C ALA A 57 -6.25 28.78 5.18
N LEU A 58 -5.92 28.27 6.36
CA LEU A 58 -5.01 28.95 7.30
C LEU A 58 -3.55 28.93 6.82
N LEU A 59 -3.09 27.80 6.28
CA LEU A 59 -1.74 27.67 5.68
C LEU A 59 -1.51 28.68 4.54
N ARG A 60 -2.55 28.98 3.75
CA ARG A 60 -2.51 30.02 2.70
C ARG A 60 -2.14 31.41 3.23
N ARG A 61 -2.49 31.72 4.49
CA ARG A 61 -2.23 33.04 5.08
C ARG A 61 -0.80 33.15 5.60
N SER A 62 -0.22 32.04 6.06
CA SER A 62 1.14 31.96 6.61
C SER A 62 2.23 31.91 5.53
N ILE A 63 2.00 31.16 4.44
CA ILE A 63 3.00 30.96 3.38
C ILE A 63 3.29 32.25 2.58
N LYS A 64 2.37 33.21 2.58
CA LYS A 64 2.54 34.50 1.91
C LYS A 64 3.62 35.41 2.52
N LEU A 65 4.16 35.08 3.70
CA LEU A 65 4.99 35.99 4.49
C LEU A 65 6.47 35.60 4.60
N SER A 66 6.93 34.45 4.07
CA SER A 66 8.24 33.91 4.50
C SER A 66 9.22 33.39 3.44
N PHE A 67 9.09 33.72 2.14
CA PHE A 67 10.06 33.20 1.15
C PHE A 67 10.76 34.27 0.31
N SER A 68 12.05 34.39 0.59
CA SER A 68 13.09 35.10 -0.15
C SER A 68 13.42 34.43 -1.49
N LYS A 69 14.17 35.17 -2.32
CA LYS A 69 14.54 34.96 -3.73
C LYS A 69 15.42 33.72 -4.02
N ASP A 70 14.93 32.50 -3.78
CA ASP A 70 15.51 31.31 -4.42
C ASP A 70 14.82 31.01 -5.76
N PRO A 71 15.56 30.51 -6.78
CA PRO A 71 15.00 30.26 -8.09
C PRO A 71 13.91 29.19 -8.00
N ALA A 72 12.76 29.48 -8.63
CA ALA A 72 11.62 28.59 -8.62
C ALA A 72 12.00 27.21 -9.19
N PRO A 73 11.57 26.10 -8.56
CA PRO A 73 11.72 24.76 -9.14
C PRO A 73 11.11 24.69 -10.54
N MET A 74 11.89 24.25 -11.53
CA MET A 74 11.36 24.01 -12.87
C MET A 74 10.35 22.85 -12.86
N LYS A 75 9.15 23.10 -13.44
CA LYS A 75 8.12 22.08 -13.64
C LYS A 75 8.67 20.89 -14.44
N GLY A 76 8.31 19.66 -14.04
CA GLY A 76 8.44 18.47 -14.90
C GLY A 76 9.81 17.81 -15.01
N ARG A 77 10.83 18.23 -14.25
CA ARG A 77 12.20 17.68 -14.44
C ARG A 77 12.36 16.20 -14.06
N TYR A 78 11.57 15.69 -13.11
CA TYR A 78 11.87 14.41 -12.42
C TYR A 78 10.81 13.32 -12.58
N TRP A 79 9.93 13.47 -13.57
CA TRP A 79 8.94 12.45 -13.90
C TRP A 79 8.63 12.48 -15.39
N GLU A 80 8.18 11.35 -15.91
CA GLU A 80 7.77 11.18 -17.30
C GLU A 80 6.44 10.44 -17.32
N GLN A 81 5.48 10.91 -18.10
CA GLN A 81 4.26 10.12 -18.34
C GLN A 81 4.53 9.10 -19.43
N VAL A 82 4.29 7.83 -19.13
CA VAL A 82 4.49 6.71 -20.06
C VAL A 82 3.18 5.93 -20.23
N PRO A 83 2.94 5.30 -21.39
CA PRO A 83 1.78 4.43 -21.57
C PRO A 83 1.92 3.15 -20.75
N LEU A 84 0.79 2.52 -20.43
CA LEU A 84 0.75 1.16 -19.90
C LEU A 84 1.47 0.21 -20.90
N PRO A 85 2.37 -0.68 -20.43
CA PRO A 85 3.13 -1.54 -21.33
C PRO A 85 2.21 -2.47 -22.12
N ASN A 86 2.70 -2.90 -23.28
CA ASN A 86 1.97 -3.86 -24.12
C ASN A 86 2.41 -5.30 -23.84
N ASP A 87 3.59 -5.53 -23.27
CA ASP A 87 4.11 -6.87 -23.01
C ASP A 87 3.25 -7.61 -21.96
N PRO A 88 2.66 -8.78 -22.29
CA PRO A 88 1.89 -9.58 -21.34
C PRO A 88 2.67 -9.91 -20.07
N ARG A 89 3.97 -10.20 -20.15
CA ARG A 89 4.75 -10.55 -18.95
C ARG A 89 4.81 -9.38 -17.98
N GLN A 90 5.11 -8.18 -18.46
CA GLN A 90 5.04 -6.96 -17.66
C GLN A 90 3.64 -6.68 -17.10
N LEU A 91 2.58 -6.90 -17.88
CA LEU A 91 1.20 -6.73 -17.39
C LEU A 91 0.88 -7.69 -16.23
N LYS A 92 1.33 -8.95 -16.31
CA LYS A 92 1.20 -9.92 -15.21
C LYS A 92 1.97 -9.47 -13.96
N GLU A 93 3.22 -9.02 -14.11
CA GLU A 93 3.99 -8.52 -12.97
C GLU A 93 3.33 -7.29 -12.31
N ILE A 94 2.75 -6.38 -13.10
CA ILE A 94 2.03 -5.21 -12.58
C ILE A 94 0.82 -5.66 -11.76
N ALA A 95 0.07 -6.66 -12.25
CA ALA A 95 -1.05 -7.22 -11.50
C ALA A 95 -0.58 -7.78 -10.15
N ILE A 96 0.46 -8.64 -10.17
CA ILE A 96 1.02 -9.28 -8.97
C ILE A 96 1.52 -8.23 -7.98
N ASP A 97 2.37 -7.30 -8.41
CA ASP A 97 2.92 -6.27 -7.52
C ASP A 97 1.82 -5.37 -6.95
N SER A 98 0.75 -5.12 -7.71
CA SER A 98 -0.39 -4.34 -7.22
C SER A 98 -1.18 -5.07 -6.13
N ALA A 99 -1.27 -6.40 -6.20
CA ALA A 99 -1.85 -7.25 -5.17
C ALA A 99 -0.92 -7.35 -3.95
N LEU A 100 0.39 -7.53 -4.17
CA LEU A 100 1.40 -7.52 -3.10
C LEU A 100 1.35 -6.21 -2.30
N ALA A 101 1.21 -5.06 -2.97
CA ALA A 101 1.07 -3.76 -2.31
C ALA A 101 -0.16 -3.64 -1.38
N GLN A 102 -1.14 -4.56 -1.47
CA GLN A 102 -2.29 -4.63 -0.56
C GLN A 102 -2.04 -5.49 0.68
N ILE A 103 -1.01 -6.36 0.68
CA ILE A 103 -0.73 -7.28 1.79
C ILE A 103 -0.69 -6.57 3.15
N PRO A 104 0.00 -5.42 3.32
CA PRO A 104 0.08 -4.76 4.62
C PRO A 104 -1.26 -4.32 5.21
N TYR A 105 -2.32 -4.23 4.41
CA TYR A 105 -3.64 -3.78 4.85
C TYR A 105 -4.52 -4.94 5.34
N THR A 106 -4.38 -6.12 4.72
CA THR A 106 -5.30 -7.24 4.89
C THR A 106 -4.70 -8.38 5.70
N LEU A 107 -3.37 -8.58 5.64
CA LEU A 107 -2.68 -9.76 6.19
C LEU A 107 -3.07 -10.10 7.64
N ASN A 108 -3.19 -9.10 8.51
CA ASN A 108 -3.49 -9.33 9.93
C ASN A 108 -4.99 -9.54 10.24
N ASN A 109 -5.90 -9.21 9.32
CA ASN A 109 -7.34 -9.34 9.56
C ASN A 109 -7.94 -10.49 8.77
N ASP A 110 -7.46 -10.71 7.56
CA ASP A 110 -7.97 -11.69 6.61
C ASP A 110 -6.82 -12.21 5.71
N PRO A 111 -5.93 -13.06 6.25
CA PRO A 111 -4.80 -13.60 5.51
C PRO A 111 -5.25 -14.46 4.32
N VAL A 112 -6.42 -15.10 4.41
CA VAL A 112 -6.95 -15.94 3.32
C VAL A 112 -7.34 -15.07 2.12
N SER A 113 -8.09 -13.99 2.33
CA SER A 113 -8.45 -13.05 1.26
C SER A 113 -7.24 -12.30 0.69
N CYS A 114 -6.27 -12.00 1.55
CA CYS A 114 -4.99 -11.43 1.14
C CYS A 114 -4.31 -12.28 0.05
N TRP A 115 -4.09 -13.57 0.32
CA TRP A 115 -3.46 -14.48 -0.64
C TRP A 115 -4.37 -14.86 -1.81
N LYS A 116 -5.70 -14.83 -1.64
CA LYS A 116 -6.64 -14.97 -2.76
C LYS A 116 -6.41 -13.88 -3.81
N THR A 117 -6.23 -12.63 -3.37
CA THR A 117 -5.98 -11.49 -4.27
C THR A 117 -4.67 -11.67 -5.06
N VAL A 118 -3.62 -12.18 -4.43
CA VAL A 118 -2.34 -12.47 -5.09
C VAL A 118 -2.49 -13.58 -6.14
N ARG A 119 -3.18 -14.67 -5.81
CA ARG A 119 -3.46 -15.76 -6.76
C ARG A 119 -4.31 -15.31 -7.95
N GLU A 120 -5.33 -14.49 -7.72
CA GLU A 120 -6.13 -13.90 -8.80
C GLU A 120 -5.24 -13.09 -9.76
N ALA A 121 -4.28 -12.32 -9.21
CA ALA A 121 -3.32 -11.57 -10.01
C ALA A 121 -2.31 -12.45 -10.76
N GLU A 122 -1.82 -13.54 -10.16
CA GLU A 122 -0.93 -14.51 -10.83
C GLU A 122 -1.60 -15.17 -12.04
N ASN A 123 -2.93 -15.31 -12.00
CA ASN A 123 -3.73 -16.01 -13.00
C ASN A 123 -4.36 -15.09 -14.07
N ILE A 124 -4.25 -13.76 -13.95
CA ILE A 124 -4.96 -12.79 -14.83
C ILE A 124 -4.71 -13.00 -16.34
N LEU A 125 -3.53 -13.52 -16.71
CA LEU A 125 -3.15 -13.71 -18.11
C LEU A 125 -3.16 -15.16 -18.59
N ILE A 126 -3.46 -16.13 -17.72
CA ILE A 126 -3.60 -17.53 -18.15
C ILE A 126 -4.88 -17.61 -19.00
N ASP A 127 -4.77 -18.12 -20.23
CA ASP A 127 -5.97 -18.39 -21.03
C ASP A 127 -6.68 -19.59 -20.42
N SER A 128 -7.99 -19.44 -20.19
CA SER A 128 -8.84 -20.36 -19.40
C SER A 128 -8.99 -21.76 -20.00
N THR A 129 -8.27 -22.07 -21.07
CA THR A 129 -8.36 -23.30 -21.85
C THR A 129 -7.28 -24.33 -21.51
N GLU A 130 -6.21 -23.98 -20.77
CA GLU A 130 -5.03 -24.86 -20.62
C GLU A 130 -4.70 -25.36 -19.20
N SER A 131 -5.42 -24.99 -18.14
CA SER A 131 -5.11 -25.54 -16.81
C SER A 131 -6.31 -25.52 -15.86
N GLU A 132 -6.91 -26.69 -15.64
CA GLU A 132 -7.88 -26.92 -14.55
C GLU A 132 -7.20 -27.11 -13.18
N ALA A 133 -5.88 -27.30 -13.14
CA ALA A 133 -5.16 -27.42 -11.88
C ALA A 133 -4.96 -26.03 -11.23
N PRO A 134 -5.33 -25.85 -9.95
CA PRO A 134 -5.03 -24.64 -9.22
C PRO A 134 -3.51 -24.51 -9.09
N VAL A 135 -2.93 -23.48 -9.73
CA VAL A 135 -1.51 -23.16 -9.56
C VAL A 135 -1.27 -22.80 -8.09
N GLU A 136 -0.35 -23.50 -7.44
CA GLU A 136 0.10 -23.14 -6.09
C GLU A 136 0.62 -21.71 -6.07
N THR A 137 0.32 -20.96 -5.02
CA THR A 137 0.79 -19.58 -4.86
C THR A 137 2.31 -19.57 -4.90
N GLN A 138 2.91 -18.81 -5.81
CA GLN A 138 4.38 -18.75 -5.94
C GLN A 138 5.03 -17.84 -4.91
N HIS A 139 4.24 -17.03 -4.20
CA HIS A 139 4.70 -16.02 -3.26
C HIS A 139 4.52 -16.47 -1.80
N GLN A 140 5.56 -16.24 -0.99
CA GLN A 140 5.63 -16.59 0.42
C GLN A 140 6.14 -15.39 1.24
N ILE A 141 5.65 -15.20 2.46
CA ILE A 141 6.23 -14.23 3.41
C ILE A 141 7.57 -14.75 3.93
N GLU A 142 8.55 -13.85 4.04
CA GLU A 142 9.91 -14.18 4.44
C GLU A 142 10.42 -13.28 5.57
N SER A 143 10.19 -13.68 6.82
CA SER A 143 10.49 -12.86 8.00
C SER A 143 11.96 -12.89 8.44
N ARG A 144 12.79 -13.81 7.92
CA ARG A 144 14.16 -14.02 8.44
C ARG A 144 15.03 -12.77 8.36
N PHE A 145 14.87 -11.94 7.33
CA PHE A 145 15.56 -10.65 7.27
C PHE A 145 15.25 -9.77 8.49
N PHE A 146 13.99 -9.71 8.90
CA PHE A 146 13.56 -8.89 10.03
C PHE A 146 13.97 -9.51 11.36
N GLU A 147 13.94 -10.83 11.47
CA GLU A 147 14.39 -11.56 12.65
C GLU A 147 15.87 -11.26 12.94
N GLU A 148 16.75 -11.35 11.93
CA GLU A 148 18.17 -11.02 12.07
C GLU A 148 18.38 -9.56 12.53
N ILE A 149 17.65 -8.60 11.93
CA ILE A 149 17.73 -7.17 12.29
C ILE A 149 17.30 -6.94 13.75
N ILE A 150 16.26 -7.64 14.21
CA ILE A 150 15.71 -7.45 15.56
C ILE A 150 16.55 -8.18 16.61
N ASN A 151 17.01 -9.40 16.32
CA ASN A 151 17.78 -10.22 17.23
C ASN A 151 19.15 -9.60 17.56
N ASN A 152 19.78 -8.91 16.61
CA ASN A 152 21.05 -8.21 16.84
C ASN A 152 21.01 -7.19 18.00
N LYS A 153 19.83 -6.71 18.39
CA LYS A 153 19.68 -5.76 19.51
C LYS A 153 19.78 -6.40 20.89
N LYS A 154 19.40 -7.68 21.03
CA LYS A 154 19.28 -8.35 22.32
C LYS A 154 20.64 -8.78 22.91
N GLU A 155 21.70 -8.76 22.11
CA GLU A 155 23.01 -9.33 22.46
C GLU A 155 23.91 -8.46 23.37
N LYS A 156 23.47 -7.28 23.83
CA LYS A 156 24.30 -6.45 24.74
C LYS A 156 24.56 -7.08 26.12
N HIS A 157 23.90 -8.19 26.48
CA HIS A 157 24.00 -8.75 27.84
C HIS A 157 24.29 -10.24 27.97
N ILE A 158 24.41 -11.01 26.87
CA ILE A 158 24.65 -12.47 26.97
C ILE A 158 25.72 -12.87 25.95
N SER A 159 26.92 -13.19 26.45
CA SER A 159 28.13 -13.51 25.68
C SER A 159 28.10 -14.84 24.93
N GLU A 160 26.97 -15.54 24.88
CA GLU A 160 26.88 -16.93 24.39
C GLU A 160 26.19 -17.09 23.03
N PHE A 161 25.60 -16.05 22.43
CA PHE A 161 25.03 -16.14 21.08
C PHE A 161 26.03 -15.67 20.01
N LYS A 162 26.87 -16.60 19.55
CA LYS A 162 27.96 -16.35 18.59
C LYS A 162 27.60 -16.54 17.11
N ASN A 163 26.31 -16.63 16.74
CA ASN A 163 25.91 -17.10 15.41
C ASN A 163 25.06 -16.11 14.59
N THR A 164 25.26 -14.79 14.75
CA THR A 164 24.68 -13.84 13.78
C THR A 164 25.32 -14.01 12.40
N VAL A 165 24.50 -13.94 11.35
CA VAL A 165 24.94 -14.00 9.94
C VAL A 165 25.39 -12.63 9.44
N LEU A 166 25.10 -11.58 10.20
CA LEU A 166 25.35 -10.21 9.81
C LEU A 166 26.85 -9.90 9.85
N THR A 167 27.36 -9.28 8.79
CA THR A 167 28.70 -8.68 8.81
C THR A 167 28.76 -7.57 9.83
N ARG A 168 29.97 -7.15 10.24
CA ARG A 168 30.11 -6.08 11.24
C ARG A 168 29.40 -4.79 10.82
N GLU A 169 29.49 -4.40 9.56
CA GLU A 169 28.80 -3.22 9.05
C GLU A 169 27.27 -3.37 9.11
N GLN A 170 26.75 -4.57 8.82
CA GLN A 170 25.32 -4.86 8.90
C GLN A 170 24.82 -4.82 10.34
N GLN A 171 25.61 -5.28 11.30
CA GLN A 171 25.29 -5.19 12.73
C GLN A 171 25.23 -3.72 13.17
N ASP A 172 26.24 -2.92 12.82
CA ASP A 172 26.27 -1.49 13.16
C ASP A 172 25.05 -0.75 12.55
N MET A 173 24.64 -1.12 11.33
CA MET A 173 23.41 -0.63 10.72
C MET A 173 22.15 -1.10 11.45
N ALA A 174 22.06 -2.38 11.86
CA ALA A 174 20.92 -2.94 12.58
C ALA A 174 20.73 -2.31 13.97
N GLN A 175 21.82 -1.83 14.57
CA GLN A 175 21.81 -1.14 15.86
C GLN A 175 21.39 0.34 15.78
N ASN A 176 21.16 0.86 14.57
CA ASN A 176 20.69 2.23 14.37
C ASN A 176 19.41 2.51 15.17
N GLU A 177 19.35 3.69 15.81
CA GLU A 177 18.22 4.13 16.64
C GLU A 177 16.87 4.10 15.91
N LEU A 178 16.90 4.30 14.59
CA LEU A 178 15.72 4.21 13.76
C LEU A 178 15.07 2.83 13.84
N PHE A 179 15.79 1.75 14.14
CA PHE A 179 15.17 0.42 14.21
C PHE A 179 14.70 0.04 15.59
N HIS A 180 15.06 0.77 16.66
CA HIS A 180 14.86 0.34 18.06
C HIS A 180 13.41 -0.04 18.40
N ASN A 181 12.42 0.59 17.77
CA ASN A 181 11.01 0.38 18.06
C ASN A 181 10.32 -0.67 17.17
N PHE A 182 11.07 -1.40 16.34
CA PHE A 182 10.52 -2.48 15.52
C PHE A 182 9.95 -3.61 16.36
N THR A 183 8.72 -3.97 16.02
CA THR A 183 8.03 -5.18 16.49
C THR A 183 7.77 -6.06 15.29
N LEU A 184 8.24 -7.31 15.31
CA LEU A 184 7.88 -8.33 14.33
C LEU A 184 6.58 -9.02 14.80
N LEU A 185 5.57 -9.01 13.94
CA LEU A 185 4.30 -9.68 14.19
C LEU A 185 4.39 -11.16 13.77
N PRO A 186 3.55 -12.06 14.33
CA PRO A 186 3.50 -13.46 13.89
C PRO A 186 3.20 -13.66 12.41
N SER A 187 2.60 -12.67 11.76
CA SER A 187 2.38 -12.65 10.32
C SER A 187 3.63 -12.38 9.48
N GLY A 188 4.80 -12.17 10.10
CA GLY A 188 6.05 -11.80 9.43
C GLY A 188 6.16 -10.32 9.05
N MET A 189 5.17 -9.50 9.42
CA MET A 189 5.17 -8.05 9.21
C MET A 189 5.94 -7.34 10.33
N ILE A 190 6.79 -6.36 9.98
CA ILE A 190 7.34 -5.42 10.97
C ILE A 190 6.46 -4.18 11.11
N VAL A 191 6.40 -3.66 12.34
CA VAL A 191 5.71 -2.43 12.69
C VAL A 191 6.59 -1.58 13.60
N ASP A 192 6.66 -0.28 13.31
CA ASP A 192 7.12 0.74 14.25
C ASP A 192 5.92 1.61 14.67
N HIS A 193 5.57 1.58 15.96
CA HIS A 193 4.44 2.35 16.49
C HIS A 193 4.73 3.85 16.64
N LYS A 194 6.01 4.25 16.74
CA LYS A 194 6.47 5.63 16.89
C LYS A 194 6.45 6.36 15.55
N THR A 195 7.04 5.77 14.52
CA THR A 195 7.10 6.38 13.17
C THR A 195 5.88 6.03 12.32
N GLY A 196 5.20 4.92 12.63
CA GLY A 196 4.10 4.38 11.84
C GLY A 196 4.55 3.53 10.65
N LEU A 197 5.85 3.25 10.50
CA LEU A 197 6.36 2.38 9.45
C LEU A 197 5.79 0.96 9.60
N THR A 198 5.42 0.36 8.48
CA THR A 198 5.03 -1.04 8.40
C THR A 198 5.63 -1.63 7.13
N ALA A 199 6.18 -2.84 7.22
CA ALA A 199 6.69 -3.53 6.05
C ALA A 199 6.52 -5.05 6.14
N VAL A 200 6.42 -5.69 4.98
CA VAL A 200 6.39 -7.15 4.82
C VAL A 200 7.41 -7.51 3.75
N MET A 201 8.11 -8.61 3.94
CA MET A 201 8.99 -9.17 2.93
C MET A 201 8.31 -10.38 2.31
N VAL A 202 8.32 -10.45 0.98
CA VAL A 202 7.76 -11.58 0.22
C VAL A 202 8.80 -12.08 -0.76
N ILE A 203 8.93 -13.39 -0.89
CA ILE A 203 9.74 -14.02 -1.92
C ILE A 203 8.85 -14.73 -2.94
N ASN A 204 9.20 -14.60 -4.22
CA ASN A 204 8.63 -15.42 -5.28
C ASN A 204 9.52 -16.65 -5.49
N GLN A 205 9.03 -17.83 -5.14
CA GLN A 205 9.77 -19.09 -5.20
C GLN A 205 10.11 -19.56 -6.63
N ALA A 206 9.40 -19.05 -7.65
CA ALA A 206 9.65 -19.42 -9.04
C ALA A 206 10.73 -18.55 -9.71
N THR A 207 11.04 -17.39 -9.14
CA THR A 207 11.96 -16.39 -9.74
C THR A 207 13.04 -15.91 -8.78
N ASP A 208 13.02 -16.39 -7.53
CA ASP A 208 13.83 -15.93 -6.41
C ASP A 208 13.79 -14.42 -6.15
N LYS A 209 12.77 -13.72 -6.67
CA LYS A 209 12.60 -12.28 -6.50
C LYS A 209 12.20 -11.96 -5.06
N ILE A 210 13.03 -11.20 -4.35
CA ILE A 210 12.74 -10.67 -3.01
C ILE A 210 12.05 -9.31 -3.13
N THR A 211 10.84 -9.19 -2.59
CA THR A 211 10.02 -7.98 -2.62
C THR A 211 9.76 -7.44 -1.22
N LEU A 212 10.28 -6.25 -0.93
CA LEU A 212 9.95 -5.49 0.27
C LEU A 212 8.74 -4.59 0.00
N ILE A 213 7.68 -4.82 0.78
CA ILE A 213 6.39 -4.17 0.63
C ILE A 213 6.19 -3.17 1.77
N PHE A 214 6.14 -1.88 1.46
CA PHE A 214 5.81 -0.86 2.43
C PHE A 214 4.30 -0.66 2.54
N GLY A 215 3.78 -0.70 3.77
CA GLY A 215 2.39 -0.41 4.05
C GLY A 215 2.10 1.09 4.06
N GLY A 216 0.95 1.49 3.51
CA GLY A 216 0.46 2.86 3.61
C GLY A 216 -0.42 3.11 4.84
N THR A 217 -1.18 4.22 4.80
CA THR A 217 -2.05 4.65 5.91
C THR A 217 -3.06 3.57 6.27
N ASN A 218 -3.18 3.24 7.56
CA ASN A 218 -4.02 2.16 8.08
C ASN A 218 -3.49 0.74 7.81
N SER A 219 -2.27 0.58 7.29
CA SER A 219 -1.61 -0.74 7.27
C SER A 219 -1.43 -1.28 8.68
N ALA A 220 -1.29 -2.60 8.78
CA ALA A 220 -1.30 -3.37 10.02
C ALA A 220 -2.59 -3.17 10.85
N TYR A 221 -3.72 -2.79 10.23
CA TYR A 221 -5.02 -2.80 10.92
C TYR A 221 -5.22 -4.16 11.59
N GLY A 222 -5.70 -4.19 12.83
CA GLY A 222 -5.76 -5.41 13.64
C GLY A 222 -4.51 -5.69 14.48
N ALA A 223 -3.31 -5.28 14.05
CA ALA A 223 -2.06 -5.41 14.83
C ALA A 223 -1.91 -4.40 15.98
N SER A 224 -3.02 -3.83 16.46
CA SER A 224 -2.97 -2.99 17.66
C SER A 224 -2.74 -3.79 18.92
N GLU A 225 -2.93 -5.10 18.85
CA GLU A 225 -2.73 -6.04 19.96
C GLU A 225 -1.24 -6.35 20.08
N LEU A 226 -0.67 -6.04 21.24
CA LEU A 226 0.64 -6.52 21.62
C LEU A 226 0.52 -7.98 21.96
N LEU A 227 1.31 -8.82 21.32
CA LEU A 227 1.45 -10.22 21.66
C LEU A 227 2.78 -10.40 22.39
N ASP A 228 2.83 -11.24 23.42
CA ASP A 228 4.10 -11.71 23.98
C ASP A 228 4.75 -12.77 23.09
N ASP A 229 5.90 -13.29 23.53
CA ASP A 229 6.64 -14.34 22.83
C ASP A 229 5.84 -15.65 22.67
N SER A 230 4.76 -15.84 23.45
CA SER A 230 3.83 -16.97 23.33
C SER A 230 2.61 -16.68 22.44
N GLY A 231 2.53 -15.48 21.85
CA GLY A 231 1.39 -15.05 21.05
C GLY A 231 0.17 -14.61 21.87
N LEU A 232 0.29 -14.47 23.19
CA LEU A 232 -0.80 -14.03 24.06
C LEU A 232 -0.91 -12.51 24.08
N LYS A 233 -2.14 -12.00 24.07
CA LYS A 233 -2.42 -10.56 24.07
C LYS A 233 -2.02 -9.93 25.41
N ILE A 234 -0.89 -9.23 25.43
CA ILE A 234 -0.38 -8.52 26.62
C ILE A 234 -0.78 -7.04 26.67
N GLY A 235 -1.38 -6.50 25.61
CA GLY A 235 -1.88 -5.12 25.65
C GLY A 235 -2.26 -4.55 24.30
N LYS A 236 -2.39 -3.22 24.24
CA LYS A 236 -2.56 -2.48 22.99
C LYS A 236 -1.52 -1.36 22.91
N LYS A 237 -0.84 -1.22 21.76
CA LYS A 237 -0.04 -0.01 21.46
C LYS A 237 -0.83 0.90 20.51
N PRO A 238 -1.72 1.77 21.03
CA PRO A 238 -2.33 2.80 20.21
C PRO A 238 -1.24 3.78 19.77
N GLY A 239 -1.38 4.37 18.58
CA GLY A 239 -0.46 5.43 18.12
C GLY A 239 -0.03 5.30 16.67
N ARG A 240 0.08 4.06 16.14
CA ARG A 240 0.53 3.84 14.76
C ARG A 240 -0.27 4.63 13.73
N LEU A 241 -1.61 4.56 13.79
CA LEU A 241 -2.46 5.32 12.88
C LEU A 241 -2.22 6.83 12.99
N ARG A 242 -2.06 7.35 14.22
CA ARG A 242 -1.73 8.77 14.44
C ARG A 242 -0.37 9.12 13.85
N ALA A 243 0.63 8.26 14.01
CA ALA A 243 1.96 8.44 13.43
C ALA A 243 1.92 8.44 11.88
N GLN A 244 1.20 7.51 11.26
CA GLN A 244 1.02 7.46 9.80
C GLN A 244 0.30 8.71 9.26
N LEU A 245 -0.72 9.19 9.96
CA LEU A 245 -1.42 10.43 9.60
C LEU A 245 -0.51 11.65 9.77
N LYS A 246 0.27 11.70 10.86
CA LYS A 246 1.27 12.74 11.09
C LYS A 246 2.31 12.75 9.96
N ALA A 247 2.79 11.58 9.54
CA ALA A 247 3.74 11.46 8.44
C ALA A 247 3.17 11.99 7.12
N ASN A 248 1.93 11.62 6.77
CA ASN A 248 1.27 12.19 5.59
C ASN A 248 1.11 13.70 5.68
N TRP A 249 0.76 14.21 6.86
CA TRP A 249 0.62 15.66 7.07
C TRP A 249 1.96 16.38 6.91
N GLN A 250 3.02 15.91 7.57
CA GLN A 250 4.37 16.49 7.46
C GLN A 250 4.88 16.47 6.01
N ASN A 251 4.67 15.35 5.31
CA ASN A 251 5.00 15.24 3.89
C ASN A 251 4.18 16.21 3.03
N LEU A 252 2.86 16.30 3.26
CA LEU A 252 1.97 17.20 2.51
C LEU A 252 2.30 18.68 2.74
N THR A 253 2.57 19.08 3.99
CA THR A 253 2.94 20.47 4.31
C THR A 253 4.34 20.82 3.81
N GLY A 254 5.18 19.81 3.54
CA GLY A 254 6.54 19.99 3.08
C GLY A 254 7.45 20.66 4.11
N GLN A 255 7.05 20.71 5.39
CA GLN A 255 7.83 21.36 6.45
C GLN A 255 8.99 20.51 6.95
N ASN A 256 8.81 19.19 6.97
CA ASN A 256 9.80 18.22 7.46
C ASN A 256 9.70 16.92 6.67
N ILE A 257 10.79 16.15 6.63
CA ILE A 257 10.78 14.77 6.17
C ILE A 257 10.23 13.91 7.30
N PRO A 258 9.18 13.09 7.09
CA PRO A 258 8.69 12.23 8.15
C PRO A 258 9.72 11.14 8.49
N ASP A 259 9.91 10.84 9.77
CA ASP A 259 10.89 9.84 10.26
C ASP A 259 10.76 8.48 9.56
N CYS A 260 9.53 8.06 9.22
CA CYS A 260 9.29 6.80 8.52
C CYS A 260 9.92 6.74 7.12
N TYR A 261 10.16 7.87 6.46
CA TYR A 261 10.88 7.92 5.17
C TYR A 261 12.36 7.61 5.34
N HIS A 262 13.03 8.28 6.30
CA HIS A 262 14.43 7.98 6.63
C HIS A 262 14.60 6.54 7.10
N GLN A 263 13.70 6.08 7.96
CA GLN A 263 13.68 4.70 8.46
C GLN A 263 13.49 3.69 7.32
N ALA A 264 12.56 3.94 6.39
CA ALA A 264 12.37 3.09 5.22
C ALA A 264 13.63 3.05 4.33
N ALA A 265 14.27 4.20 4.07
CA ALA A 265 15.49 4.25 3.26
C ALA A 265 16.65 3.47 3.92
N LYS A 266 16.82 3.59 5.25
CA LYS A 266 17.82 2.83 6.00
C LYS A 266 17.52 1.34 6.05
N LEU A 267 16.24 0.97 6.18
CA LEU A 267 15.82 -0.42 6.14
C LEU A 267 16.14 -1.06 4.79
N VAL A 268 15.86 -0.38 3.68
CA VAL A 268 16.24 -0.83 2.33
C VAL A 268 17.75 -0.98 2.21
N GLN A 269 18.53 -0.03 2.73
CA GLN A 269 19.99 -0.08 2.71
C GLN A 269 20.50 -1.36 3.39
N LEU A 270 19.95 -1.69 4.56
CA LEU A 270 20.33 -2.86 5.35
C LEU A 270 19.93 -4.17 4.67
N ILE A 271 18.68 -4.27 4.20
CA ILE A 271 18.22 -5.48 3.50
C ILE A 271 19.00 -5.69 2.21
N LYS A 272 19.30 -4.62 1.47
CA LYS A 272 20.13 -4.70 0.26
C LYS A 272 21.53 -5.23 0.59
N SER A 273 22.16 -4.76 1.67
CA SER A 273 23.49 -5.27 2.05
C SER A 273 23.42 -6.73 2.53
N MET A 274 22.38 -7.13 3.25
CA MET A 274 22.13 -8.52 3.67
C MET A 274 21.90 -9.46 2.48
N ALA A 275 21.15 -9.00 1.46
CA ALA A 275 20.95 -9.77 0.24
C ALA A 275 22.26 -9.92 -0.55
N ASN A 276 23.14 -8.92 -0.53
CA ASN A 276 24.42 -8.97 -1.24
C ASN A 276 25.51 -9.81 -0.57
N SER A 277 25.39 -10.17 0.72
CA SER A 277 26.46 -10.88 1.42
C SER A 277 26.51 -12.38 1.13
N ASN A 278 25.60 -12.91 0.28
CA ASN A 278 25.37 -14.32 -0.08
C ASN A 278 25.12 -15.29 1.09
N THR A 279 25.68 -15.07 2.29
CA THR A 279 25.55 -15.96 3.45
C THR A 279 24.10 -16.13 3.90
N LEU A 280 23.34 -15.04 3.94
CA LEU A 280 21.93 -15.11 4.30
C LEU A 280 21.12 -15.80 3.20
N LEU A 281 21.32 -15.44 1.93
CA LEU A 281 20.64 -16.07 0.79
C LEU A 281 20.91 -17.58 0.73
N LYS A 282 22.15 -18.01 0.94
CA LYS A 282 22.52 -19.44 0.99
C LYS A 282 21.80 -20.18 2.12
N ARG A 283 21.69 -19.58 3.32
CA ARG A 283 20.88 -20.16 4.41
C ARG A 283 19.40 -20.22 4.08
N MET A 284 18.93 -19.36 3.18
CA MET A 284 17.56 -19.38 2.69
C MET A 284 17.33 -20.41 1.59
N GLY A 285 18.38 -21.06 1.08
CA GLY A 285 18.30 -21.96 -0.07
C GLY A 285 18.16 -21.23 -1.40
N LEU A 286 18.53 -19.95 -1.45
CA LEU A 286 18.47 -19.12 -2.65
C LEU A 286 19.85 -19.11 -3.31
N ASP A 287 19.89 -19.27 -4.63
CA ASP A 287 21.13 -19.36 -5.39
C ASP A 287 21.78 -17.97 -5.61
N ASP A 288 23.07 -17.95 -5.94
CA ASP A 288 23.91 -16.74 -6.11
C ASP A 288 23.48 -15.87 -7.31
N SER A 289 22.41 -16.23 -8.02
CA SER A 289 21.76 -15.41 -9.06
C SER A 289 20.91 -14.30 -8.44
N LEU A 290 21.57 -13.30 -7.83
CA LEU A 290 21.08 -11.96 -7.44
C LEU A 290 19.64 -11.61 -7.89
N GLY A 291 18.65 -12.14 -7.15
CA GLY A 291 17.23 -11.90 -7.33
C GLY A 291 16.84 -10.53 -6.77
N MET A 292 17.18 -9.48 -7.53
CA MET A 292 16.95 -8.05 -7.30
C MET A 292 15.92 -7.74 -6.21
N LEU A 293 16.39 -7.26 -5.05
CA LEU A 293 15.53 -6.61 -4.07
C LEU A 293 14.63 -5.62 -4.84
N PHE A 294 13.33 -5.77 -4.65
CA PHE A 294 12.33 -4.98 -5.32
C PHE A 294 11.44 -4.31 -4.29
N LEU A 295 11.08 -3.06 -4.52
CA LEU A 295 10.24 -2.31 -3.59
C LEU A 295 8.83 -2.12 -4.17
N THR A 296 7.81 -2.36 -3.35
CA THR A 296 6.45 -1.96 -3.73
C THR A 296 5.65 -1.40 -2.56
N GLY A 297 4.59 -0.67 -2.87
CA GLY A 297 3.77 -0.01 -1.87
C GLY A 297 2.64 0.81 -2.47
N HIS A 298 1.59 0.95 -1.67
CA HIS A 298 0.39 1.72 -2.00
C HIS A 298 0.23 2.92 -1.06
N SER A 299 -0.35 4.03 -1.55
CA SER A 299 -0.60 5.22 -0.72
C SER A 299 0.70 5.75 -0.07
N LEU A 300 0.71 5.99 1.24
CA LEU A 300 1.93 6.32 2.01
C LEU A 300 3.07 5.33 1.73
N GLY A 301 2.80 4.03 1.62
CA GLY A 301 3.81 3.01 1.32
C GLY A 301 4.46 3.24 -0.04
N GLY A 302 3.69 3.69 -1.03
CA GLY A 302 4.23 4.11 -2.32
C GLY A 302 5.05 5.41 -2.24
N GLY A 303 4.74 6.30 -1.30
CA GLY A 303 5.58 7.45 -0.95
C GLY A 303 6.95 7.02 -0.39
N LEU A 304 6.95 6.04 0.53
CA LEU A 304 8.17 5.46 1.09
C LEU A 304 9.02 4.82 -0.02
N VAL A 305 8.41 4.05 -0.94
CA VAL A 305 9.12 3.48 -2.09
C VAL A 305 9.77 4.56 -2.96
N GLN A 306 9.04 5.61 -3.34
CA GLN A 306 9.58 6.69 -4.17
C GLN A 306 10.81 7.37 -3.56
N TYR A 307 10.89 7.41 -2.23
CA TYR A 307 12.04 7.97 -1.54
C TYR A 307 13.18 6.96 -1.37
N SER A 308 12.86 5.74 -0.92
CA SER A 308 13.85 4.73 -0.58
C SER A 308 14.49 4.05 -1.79
N ALA A 309 13.76 3.87 -2.90
CA ALA A 309 14.28 3.23 -4.12
C ALA A 309 15.46 4.03 -4.72
N PRO A 310 15.32 5.34 -5.02
CA PRO A 310 16.42 6.15 -5.55
C PRO A 310 17.64 6.20 -4.66
N LYS A 311 17.45 6.45 -3.35
CA LYS A 311 18.56 6.52 -2.38
C LYS A 311 19.40 5.25 -2.32
N ASN A 312 18.78 4.11 -2.58
CA ASN A 312 19.45 2.82 -2.51
C ASN A 312 19.75 2.22 -3.88
N LYS A 313 19.41 2.89 -4.99
CA LYS A 313 19.51 2.37 -6.36
C LYS A 313 18.84 0.99 -6.48
N VAL A 314 17.59 0.89 -6.03
CA VAL A 314 16.77 -0.32 -6.02
C VAL A 314 15.52 -0.07 -6.86
N LEU A 315 15.07 -1.06 -7.65
CA LEU A 315 13.84 -0.92 -8.44
C LEU A 315 12.62 -0.78 -7.52
N GLY A 316 11.73 0.15 -7.88
CA GLY A 316 10.50 0.41 -7.15
C GLY A 316 9.28 0.49 -8.07
N ARG A 317 8.18 -0.15 -7.65
CA ARG A 317 6.88 -0.04 -8.32
C ARG A 317 5.81 0.37 -7.33
N THR A 318 5.11 1.46 -7.62
CA THR A 318 4.15 2.05 -6.69
C THR A 318 2.76 2.12 -7.30
N PHE A 319 1.76 2.10 -6.43
CA PHE A 319 0.35 2.10 -6.81
C PHE A 319 -0.37 3.19 -6.03
N SER A 320 -0.97 4.15 -6.74
CA SER A 320 -1.58 5.34 -6.13
C SER A 320 -0.73 5.91 -4.98
N PRO A 321 0.57 6.18 -5.19
CA PRO A 321 1.45 6.59 -4.11
C PRO A 321 1.12 8.00 -3.60
N ALA A 322 1.44 8.26 -2.33
CA ALA A 322 1.48 9.62 -1.83
C ALA A 322 2.55 10.42 -2.58
N ALA A 323 2.20 11.62 -3.04
CA ALA A 323 3.15 12.54 -3.66
C ALA A 323 4.23 12.96 -2.64
N LEU A 324 5.49 13.09 -3.06
CA LEU A 324 6.58 13.52 -2.19
C LEU A 324 6.52 15.02 -1.94
N GLY A 325 6.60 15.42 -0.68
CA GLY A 325 6.65 16.82 -0.24
C GLY A 325 7.95 17.52 -0.58
N TYR A 326 7.96 18.85 -0.44
CA TYR A 326 9.13 19.67 -0.79
C TYR A 326 10.43 19.21 -0.13
N LYS A 327 10.45 19.09 1.21
CA LYS A 327 11.65 18.67 1.96
C LYS A 327 12.13 17.27 1.59
N VAL A 328 11.21 16.35 1.29
CA VAL A 328 11.55 14.99 0.83
C VAL A 328 12.20 15.03 -0.55
N LEU A 329 11.70 15.89 -1.44
CA LEU A 329 12.31 16.12 -2.74
C LEU A 329 13.66 16.83 -2.61
N GLU A 330 13.80 17.81 -1.73
CA GLU A 330 15.06 18.55 -1.49
C GLU A 330 16.18 17.60 -1.05
N ASP A 331 15.85 16.64 -0.17
CA ASP A 331 16.79 15.62 0.34
C ASP A 331 17.22 14.56 -0.69
N LEU A 332 16.51 14.47 -1.83
CA LEU A 332 16.96 13.64 -2.95
C LEU A 332 17.96 14.41 -3.82
N THR A 333 19.09 13.79 -4.14
CA THR A 333 20.08 14.39 -5.04
C THR A 333 19.52 14.50 -6.47
N ILE A 334 20.18 15.29 -7.32
CA ILE A 334 19.79 15.37 -8.74
C ILE A 334 19.92 13.98 -9.40
N GLU A 335 21.01 13.25 -9.14
CA GLU A 335 21.21 11.89 -9.66
C GLU A 335 20.08 10.96 -9.23
N GLU A 336 19.69 10.96 -7.95
CA GLU A 336 18.61 10.11 -7.43
C GLU A 336 17.27 10.39 -8.14
N LYS A 337 16.95 11.68 -8.36
CA LYS A 337 15.73 12.07 -9.07
C LYS A 337 15.76 11.67 -10.54
N GLU A 338 16.91 11.79 -11.20
CA GLU A 338 17.09 11.38 -12.60
C GLU A 338 17.03 9.85 -12.75
N LEU A 339 17.61 9.08 -11.82
CA LEU A 339 17.46 7.62 -11.77
C LEU A 339 15.99 7.22 -11.64
N ALA A 340 15.23 7.88 -10.75
CA ALA A 340 13.80 7.66 -10.62
C ALA A 340 13.08 7.87 -11.96
N ARG A 341 13.34 9.01 -12.63
CA ARG A 341 12.77 9.35 -13.95
C ARG A 341 13.11 8.31 -15.02
N ASN A 342 14.35 7.84 -15.04
CA ASN A 342 14.87 6.93 -16.07
C ASN A 342 14.43 5.47 -15.87
N GLY A 343 13.45 5.21 -15.00
CA GLY A 343 12.78 3.91 -14.89
C GLY A 343 13.12 3.13 -13.62
N LEU A 344 13.94 3.68 -12.72
CA LEU A 344 14.15 3.05 -11.40
C LEU A 344 12.84 3.00 -10.61
N VAL A 345 11.97 4.00 -10.77
CA VAL A 345 10.66 4.07 -10.11
C VAL A 345 9.55 4.14 -11.16
N SER A 346 8.65 3.16 -11.12
CA SER A 346 7.42 3.12 -11.94
C SER A 346 6.20 3.32 -11.06
N ASN A 347 5.35 4.29 -11.39
CA ASN A 347 4.16 4.65 -10.63
C ASN A 347 2.91 4.42 -11.47
N TYR A 348 1.95 3.68 -10.93
CA TYR A 348 0.63 3.50 -11.51
C TYR A 348 -0.35 4.37 -10.73
N LEU A 349 -0.98 5.33 -11.42
CA LEU A 349 -1.83 6.34 -10.82
C LEU A 349 -3.26 6.15 -11.32
N ILE A 350 -4.25 6.22 -10.44
CA ILE A 350 -5.65 6.30 -10.87
C ILE A 350 -5.97 7.77 -11.20
N ASP A 351 -6.52 7.99 -12.38
CA ASP A 351 -6.96 9.31 -12.79
C ASP A 351 -7.93 9.91 -11.75
N ASN A 352 -7.71 11.19 -11.41
CA ASN A 352 -8.48 11.93 -10.40
C ASN A 352 -8.47 11.29 -8.99
N ASP A 353 -7.42 10.56 -8.61
CA ASP A 353 -7.12 10.22 -7.22
C ASP A 353 -6.56 11.45 -6.48
N LEU A 354 -7.19 11.83 -5.36
CA LEU A 354 -6.83 13.03 -4.59
C LEU A 354 -5.49 12.91 -3.86
N ILE A 355 -5.01 11.70 -3.61
CA ILE A 355 -3.76 11.49 -2.88
C ILE A 355 -2.56 11.65 -3.81
N THR A 356 -2.70 11.21 -5.06
CA THR A 356 -1.69 11.40 -6.12
C THR A 356 -1.79 12.78 -6.76
N THR A 357 -3.03 13.29 -6.90
CA THR A 357 -3.35 14.48 -7.68
C THR A 357 -4.42 15.31 -6.93
N PRO A 358 -4.07 16.01 -5.84
CA PRO A 358 -5.03 16.74 -5.02
C PRO A 358 -5.83 17.76 -5.85
N SER A 359 -7.16 17.72 -5.76
CA SER A 359 -8.05 18.65 -6.47
C SER A 359 -7.71 20.11 -6.16
N GLY A 360 -7.60 20.95 -7.20
CA GLY A 360 -7.19 22.36 -7.09
C GLY A 360 -5.70 22.62 -7.35
N TYR A 361 -4.92 21.58 -7.69
CA TYR A 361 -3.47 21.62 -7.93
C TYR A 361 -3.01 22.61 -9.01
N GLY A 362 -3.86 22.96 -9.98
CA GLY A 362 -3.51 23.91 -11.05
C GLY A 362 -3.03 25.28 -10.55
N LEU A 363 -3.53 25.74 -9.40
CA LEU A 363 -3.13 27.01 -8.78
C LEU A 363 -1.89 26.88 -7.85
N TRP A 364 -1.64 25.69 -7.29
CA TRP A 364 -0.53 25.42 -6.35
C TRP A 364 0.79 25.03 -7.05
N HIS A 365 0.71 24.66 -8.33
CA HIS A 365 1.83 24.11 -9.11
C HIS A 365 3.02 25.08 -9.34
N LYS A 366 2.89 26.36 -8.98
CA LYS A 366 3.93 27.36 -9.29
C LYS A 366 5.10 27.39 -8.30
N TRP A 367 5.02 26.77 -7.12
CA TRP A 367 5.98 27.03 -6.02
C TRP A 367 6.37 25.81 -5.15
N LEU A 368 6.61 24.61 -5.70
CA LEU A 368 7.03 23.37 -4.97
C LEU A 368 5.90 22.48 -4.42
N ALA A 369 4.83 22.29 -5.20
CA ALA A 369 3.76 21.36 -4.82
C ALA A 369 4.28 19.90 -4.76
N PRO A 370 3.82 19.09 -3.78
CA PRO A 370 4.16 17.68 -3.70
C PRO A 370 4.01 16.96 -5.04
N THR A 371 4.95 16.09 -5.39
CA THR A 371 4.98 15.45 -6.72
C THR A 371 5.36 13.98 -6.66
N VAL A 372 4.87 13.19 -7.61
CA VAL A 372 5.22 11.77 -7.74
C VAL A 372 6.43 11.61 -8.68
N ILE A 373 7.62 11.27 -8.20
CA ILE A 373 8.79 11.18 -9.10
C ILE A 373 8.82 9.86 -9.88
N GLY A 374 9.50 9.84 -11.02
CA GLY A 374 9.67 8.63 -11.84
C GLY A 374 8.71 8.51 -13.03
N LYS A 375 8.64 7.31 -13.61
CA LYS A 375 7.71 7.03 -14.71
C LYS A 375 6.29 6.93 -14.17
N ARG A 376 5.32 7.56 -14.84
CA ARG A 376 3.92 7.63 -14.42
C ARG A 376 3.04 7.03 -15.50
N THR A 377 2.33 5.96 -15.16
CA THR A 377 1.25 5.41 -15.98
C THR A 377 -0.08 5.84 -15.38
N ILE A 378 -0.88 6.60 -16.13
CA ILE A 378 -2.21 7.01 -15.70
C ILE A 378 -3.23 5.96 -16.14
N ILE A 379 -4.01 5.48 -15.18
CA ILE A 379 -5.06 4.48 -15.38
C ILE A 379 -6.40 5.17 -15.17
N HIS A 380 -7.25 5.12 -16.19
CA HIS A 380 -8.59 5.69 -16.08
C HIS A 380 -9.44 4.81 -15.15
N GLY A 381 -9.92 5.39 -14.05
CA GLY A 381 -10.76 4.68 -13.10
C GLY A 381 -12.06 4.19 -13.76
N ASN A 382 -12.30 2.88 -13.74
CA ASN A 382 -13.56 2.32 -14.25
C ASN A 382 -14.75 2.74 -13.36
N LYS A 383 -15.78 3.32 -13.99
CA LYS A 383 -17.03 3.75 -13.34
C LYS A 383 -17.88 2.58 -12.84
N THR A 384 -17.80 1.41 -13.48
CA THR A 384 -18.67 0.25 -13.20
C THR A 384 -18.28 -0.51 -11.94
N THR A 385 -17.12 -0.24 -11.34
CA THR A 385 -16.69 -0.92 -10.10
C THR A 385 -17.53 -0.52 -8.88
N GLY A 386 -18.49 0.40 -9.03
CA GLY A 386 -19.31 0.95 -7.94
C GLY A 386 -18.51 1.84 -6.97
N LYS A 387 -17.23 2.12 -7.28
CA LYS A 387 -16.26 2.77 -6.39
C LYS A 387 -15.68 4.05 -7.00
N ASN A 388 -16.41 4.68 -7.93
CA ASN A 388 -15.97 5.90 -8.60
C ASN A 388 -16.01 7.16 -7.70
N THR A 389 -16.00 7.00 -6.39
CA THR A 389 -15.78 8.12 -5.47
C THR A 389 -14.29 8.47 -5.46
N LEU A 390 -13.96 9.71 -5.12
CA LEU A 390 -12.56 10.14 -5.01
C LEU A 390 -11.75 9.26 -4.04
N TYR A 391 -12.39 8.75 -2.98
CA TYR A 391 -11.77 7.81 -2.04
C TYR A 391 -11.70 6.39 -2.60
N GLY A 392 -12.75 5.94 -3.29
CA GLY A 392 -12.81 4.62 -3.90
C GLY A 392 -11.71 4.41 -4.94
N ARG A 393 -11.39 5.45 -5.72
CA ARG A 393 -10.27 5.46 -6.67
C ARG A 393 -8.92 5.16 -6.00
N HIS A 394 -8.71 5.70 -4.81
CA HIS A 394 -7.49 5.48 -4.05
C HIS A 394 -7.51 4.11 -3.36
N SER A 395 -8.49 3.86 -2.48
CA SER A 395 -8.51 2.67 -1.64
C SER A 395 -8.76 1.37 -2.39
N TRP A 396 -9.28 1.44 -3.61
CA TRP A 396 -9.57 0.27 -4.46
C TRP A 396 -8.79 0.35 -5.77
N SER A 397 -7.64 1.03 -5.75
CA SER A 397 -6.78 1.21 -6.91
C SER A 397 -6.40 -0.11 -7.56
N HIS A 398 -6.13 -1.17 -6.77
CA HIS A 398 -5.92 -2.54 -7.26
C HIS A 398 -7.00 -3.01 -8.23
N LEU A 399 -8.29 -2.88 -7.89
CA LEU A 399 -9.38 -3.29 -8.78
C LEU A 399 -9.41 -2.48 -10.07
N HIS A 400 -9.09 -1.19 -10.01
CA HIS A 400 -9.00 -0.36 -11.21
C HIS A 400 -7.84 -0.80 -12.11
N TYR A 401 -6.70 -1.21 -11.53
CA TYR A 401 -5.58 -1.78 -12.29
C TYR A 401 -6.00 -3.08 -12.98
N MET A 402 -6.58 -4.03 -12.24
CA MET A 402 -7.01 -5.32 -12.79
C MET A 402 -7.93 -5.17 -14.00
N VAL A 403 -8.95 -4.32 -13.89
CA VAL A 403 -9.85 -4.00 -15.02
C VAL A 403 -9.09 -3.42 -16.23
N ALA A 404 -8.17 -2.48 -15.98
CA ALA A 404 -7.41 -1.85 -17.07
C ALA A 404 -6.50 -2.86 -17.79
N LEU A 405 -5.88 -3.77 -17.03
CA LEU A 405 -5.05 -4.85 -17.56
C LEU A 405 -5.89 -5.84 -18.38
N GLU A 406 -7.08 -6.22 -17.90
CA GLU A 406 -8.01 -7.09 -18.64
C GLU A 406 -8.49 -6.46 -19.95
N HIS A 407 -8.86 -5.18 -19.94
CA HIS A 407 -9.25 -4.45 -21.15
C HIS A 407 -8.10 -4.43 -22.17
N LYS A 408 -6.86 -4.22 -21.70
CA LYS A 408 -5.67 -4.25 -22.55
C LYS A 408 -5.41 -5.63 -23.14
N LYS A 409 -5.65 -6.71 -22.38
CA LYS A 409 -5.60 -8.10 -22.85
C LYS A 409 -6.63 -8.34 -23.96
N LYS A 410 -7.88 -7.92 -23.75
CA LYS A 410 -8.98 -8.10 -24.72
C LYS A 410 -8.76 -7.34 -26.02
N ALA A 411 -8.20 -6.13 -25.97
CA ALA A 411 -7.94 -5.32 -27.16
C ALA A 411 -6.86 -5.88 -28.10
N LYS A 412 -6.15 -6.95 -27.70
CA LYS A 412 -5.13 -7.63 -28.51
C LYS A 412 -5.61 -8.92 -29.17
N LYS A 413 -6.73 -9.48 -28.70
CA LYS A 413 -7.41 -10.59 -29.38
C LYS A 413 -8.29 -9.98 -30.46
#